data_AF-A0A2T1D9C2-F1
#
_entry.id   AF-A0A2T1D9C2-F1
#
_cell.length_a   1.000
_cell.length_b   1.000
_cell.length_c   1.000
_cell.angle_alpha   90.00
_cell.angle_beta   90.00
_cell.angle_gamma   90.00
#
_symmetry.space_group_name_H-M   'P 1'
#
loop_
_entity.id
_entity.type
_entity.pdbx_description
1 polymer ?
#
loop_
_entity_poly.entity_id
_entity_poly.type
_entity_poly.pdbx_seq_one_letter_code
_entity_poly.pdbx_strand_id
1 'polypeptide(L)'
;MLETTILQTLEKLPESLKQEVLHYAEFLVEKHANMPAETTSAKNIPIETIPTETPVAEKVMTTKRRGFGSWQGQIVISDDFDEPLEDFQDYM
;
A
#
# COMPACT_ATOMS: atom_id res chain seq x y z
N MET A 1 -19.33 22.05 0.88
CA MET A 1 -18.21 22.58 0.06
C MET A 1 -17.24 21.49 -0.42
N LEU A 2 -16.99 20.43 0.37
CA LEU A 2 -16.06 19.37 -0.02
C LEU A 2 -16.61 18.44 -1.13
N GLU A 3 -17.88 18.07 -1.06
CA GLU A 3 -18.58 17.28 -2.09
C GLU A 3 -18.51 17.95 -3.47
N THR A 4 -18.75 19.27 -3.51
CA THR A 4 -18.72 20.05 -4.76
C THR A 4 -17.32 20.10 -5.38
N THR A 5 -16.27 20.21 -4.56
CA THR A 5 -14.89 20.17 -5.04
C THR A 5 -14.49 18.78 -5.56
N ILE A 6 -14.94 17.70 -4.90
CA ILE A 6 -14.66 16.33 -5.34
C ILE A 6 -15.28 16.08 -6.73
N LEU A 7 -16.52 16.50 -6.94
CA LEU A 7 -17.19 16.39 -8.24
C LEU A 7 -16.44 17.16 -9.34
N GLN A 8 -16.03 18.40 -9.05
CA GLN A 8 -15.23 19.21 -9.99
C GLN A 8 -13.87 18.58 -10.31
N THR A 9 -13.22 17.94 -9.34
CA THR A 9 -11.96 17.22 -9.61
C THR A 9 -12.19 15.98 -10.45
N LEU A 10 -13.27 15.24 -10.21
CA LEU A 10 -13.63 14.06 -11.01
C LEU A 10 -13.95 14.42 -12.46
N GLU A 11 -14.62 15.55 -12.73
CA GLU A 11 -14.91 16.00 -14.09
C GLU A 11 -13.65 16.34 -14.91
N LYS A 12 -12.59 16.82 -14.25
CA LYS A 12 -11.33 17.22 -14.90
C LYS A 12 -10.38 16.05 -15.16
N LEU A 13 -10.59 14.91 -14.49
CA LEU A 13 -9.70 13.76 -14.56
C LEU A 13 -10.08 12.81 -15.70
N PRO A 14 -9.10 12.19 -16.39
CA PRO A 14 -9.34 11.12 -17.34
C PRO A 14 -9.94 9.88 -16.67
N GLU A 15 -10.60 9.04 -17.46
CA GLU A 15 -11.39 7.89 -17.01
C GLU A 15 -10.59 6.90 -16.14
N SER A 16 -9.30 6.71 -16.44
CA SER A 16 -8.39 5.84 -15.68
C SER A 16 -8.24 6.27 -14.22
N LEU A 17 -8.03 7.57 -13.98
CA LEU A 17 -7.85 8.10 -12.62
C LEU A 17 -9.15 8.10 -11.82
N LYS A 18 -10.30 8.28 -12.48
CA LYS A 18 -11.62 8.13 -11.83
C LYS A 18 -11.79 6.72 -11.26
N GLN A 19 -11.33 5.70 -11.98
CA GLN A 19 -11.41 4.31 -11.51
C GLN A 19 -10.56 4.12 -10.25
N GLU A 20 -9.34 4.62 -10.21
CA GLU A 20 -8.49 4.52 -9.01
C GLU A 20 -9.12 5.21 -7.79
N VAL A 21 -9.68 6.40 -7.99
CA VAL A 21 -10.41 7.12 -6.94
C VAL A 21 -11.62 6.32 -6.45
N LEU A 22 -12.34 5.67 -7.35
CA LEU A 22 -13.48 4.82 -7.02
C LEU A 22 -13.05 3.63 -6.15
N HIS A 23 -12.00 2.90 -6.54
CA HIS A 23 -11.48 1.77 -5.75
C HIS A 23 -11.06 2.23 -4.34
N TYR A 24 -10.44 3.41 -4.24
CA TYR A 24 -10.04 3.96 -2.96
C TYR A 24 -11.25 4.37 -2.09
N ALA A 25 -12.29 4.95 -2.70
CA ALA A 25 -13.52 5.28 -2.00
C ALA A 25 -14.21 4.04 -1.43
N GLU A 26 -14.29 2.96 -2.22
CA GLU A 26 -14.81 1.66 -1.77
C GLU A 26 -14.00 1.08 -0.61
N PHE A 27 -12.67 1.12 -0.72
CA PHE A 27 -11.76 0.68 0.34
C PHE A 27 -11.98 1.45 1.66
N LEU A 28 -12.18 2.76 1.61
CA LEU A 28 -12.46 3.55 2.81
C LEU A 28 -13.79 3.17 3.46
N VAL A 29 -14.82 2.98 2.65
CA VAL A 29 -16.14 2.55 3.14
C VAL A 29 -16.02 1.19 3.83
N GLU A 30 -15.36 0.23 3.20
CA GLU A 30 -15.16 -1.11 3.76
C GLU A 30 -14.31 -1.07 5.05
N LYS A 31 -13.19 -0.33 5.03
CA LYS A 31 -12.31 -0.18 6.20
C LYS A 31 -13.04 0.43 7.40
N HIS A 32 -13.87 1.45 7.19
CA HIS A 32 -14.59 2.11 8.28
C HIS A 32 -15.89 1.40 8.66
N ALA A 33 -16.48 0.61 7.76
CA ALA A 33 -17.60 -0.27 8.09
C ALA A 33 -17.16 -1.48 8.94
N ASN A 34 -15.92 -1.95 8.77
CA ASN A 34 -15.41 -3.14 9.44
C ASN A 34 -14.44 -2.86 10.62
N MET A 35 -14.12 -1.60 10.95
CA MET A 35 -13.20 -1.28 12.04
C MET A 35 -13.93 -0.60 13.21
N PRO A 36 -14.10 -1.27 14.38
CA PRO A 36 -14.53 -0.59 15.59
C PRO A 36 -13.44 0.40 16.00
N ALA A 37 -13.85 1.62 16.31
CA ALA A 37 -12.96 2.74 16.62
C ALA A 37 -12.12 2.45 17.87
N GLU A 38 -10.84 2.08 17.69
CA GLU A 38 -9.85 2.12 18.77
C GLU A 38 -8.53 2.78 18.33
N THR A 39 -8.01 3.54 19.29
CA THR A 39 -6.98 4.56 19.23
C THR A 39 -5.58 3.96 19.46
N THR A 40 -4.55 4.56 18.84
CA THR A 40 -3.11 4.50 19.19
C THR A 40 -2.32 3.18 19.13
N SER A 41 -1.28 3.22 18.28
CA SER A 41 0.07 2.66 18.46
C SER A 41 0.28 1.13 18.48
N ALA A 42 1.42 0.74 17.91
CA ALA A 42 2.04 -0.58 17.90
C ALA A 42 1.49 -1.64 16.90
N LYS A 43 2.20 -1.73 15.78
CA LYS A 43 2.90 -2.95 15.33
C LYS A 43 2.11 -4.27 15.40
N ASN A 44 1.46 -4.63 14.30
CA ASN A 44 1.63 -5.89 13.55
C ASN A 44 0.40 -6.05 12.67
N ILE A 45 0.58 -5.98 11.36
CA ILE A 45 -0.36 -6.63 10.44
C ILE A 45 0.15 -8.07 10.29
N PRO A 46 -0.61 -9.10 10.73
CA PRO A 46 -0.41 -10.46 10.26
C PRO A 46 -0.86 -10.49 8.80
N ILE A 47 0.06 -10.72 7.87
CA ILE A 47 -0.31 -10.99 6.49
C ILE A 47 -0.85 -12.41 6.46
N GLU A 48 -2.16 -12.53 6.22
CA GLU A 48 -2.87 -13.77 5.98
C GLU A 48 -2.38 -14.39 4.67
N THR A 49 -1.83 -15.59 4.83
CA THR A 49 -1.97 -16.78 3.98
C THR A 49 -2.80 -16.63 2.71
N ILE A 50 -2.12 -16.62 1.55
CA ILE A 50 -2.67 -17.12 0.30
C ILE A 50 -2.64 -18.66 0.39
N PRO A 51 -3.76 -19.38 0.17
CA PRO A 51 -3.78 -20.83 0.20
C PRO A 51 -3.21 -21.35 -1.12
N THR A 52 -2.17 -22.17 -1.06
CA THR A 52 -1.83 -23.06 -2.17
C THR A 52 -1.58 -24.44 -1.61
N GLU A 53 -2.57 -25.28 -1.85
CA GLU A 53 -2.65 -26.69 -1.52
C GLU A 53 -1.59 -27.47 -2.29
N THR A 54 -0.68 -28.17 -1.60
CA THR A 54 -0.48 -29.62 -1.70
C THR A 54 0.67 -30.08 -0.78
N PRO A 55 0.62 -31.32 -0.24
CA PRO A 55 1.33 -31.73 0.96
C PRO A 55 2.67 -32.39 0.63
N VAL A 56 3.64 -32.29 1.56
CA VAL A 56 4.56 -33.37 2.02
C VAL A 56 5.76 -32.76 2.75
N ALA A 57 6.07 -33.36 3.91
CA ALA A 57 7.33 -33.29 4.68
C ALA A 57 7.65 -32.02 5.49
N GLU A 58 7.05 -31.98 6.68
CA GLU A 58 7.68 -31.74 7.99
C GLU A 58 9.18 -31.30 8.02
N LYS A 59 9.44 -29.99 8.16
CA LYS A 59 10.60 -29.44 8.92
C LYS A 59 10.40 -27.95 9.28
N VAL A 60 10.20 -27.72 10.58
CA VAL A 60 10.37 -26.48 11.38
C VAL A 60 10.87 -25.25 10.62
N MET A 61 10.02 -24.23 10.45
CA MET A 61 10.44 -22.86 10.19
C MET A 61 9.79 -21.92 11.21
N THR A 62 10.51 -21.73 12.32
CA THR A 62 10.29 -20.60 13.22
C THR A 62 10.37 -19.31 12.39
N THR A 63 9.31 -18.50 12.39
CA THR A 63 9.30 -17.16 11.80
C THR A 63 10.25 -16.27 12.59
N LYS A 64 11.55 -16.36 12.28
CA LYS A 64 12.56 -15.44 12.80
C LYS A 64 12.32 -14.13 12.07
N ARG A 65 11.63 -13.21 12.76
CA ARG A 65 11.27 -11.89 12.24
C ARG A 65 12.51 -11.28 11.59
N ARG A 66 12.40 -10.94 10.31
CA ARG A 66 13.40 -10.17 9.57
C ARG A 66 13.78 -8.97 10.45
N GLY A 67 15.02 -8.97 10.94
CA GLY A 67 15.52 -7.94 11.84
C GLY A 67 15.60 -6.58 11.14
N PHE A 68 15.74 -5.51 11.93
CA PHE A 68 16.12 -4.20 11.42
C PHE A 68 17.40 -4.34 10.59
N GLY A 69 17.40 -3.81 9.37
CA GLY A 69 18.52 -3.93 8.44
C GLY A 69 18.63 -5.24 7.66
N SER A 70 17.63 -6.13 7.71
CA SER A 70 17.60 -7.36 6.90
C SER A 70 17.62 -7.15 5.38
N TRP A 71 17.40 -5.92 4.92
CA TRP A 71 17.46 -5.49 3.52
C TRP A 71 18.62 -4.53 3.23
N GLN A 72 19.54 -4.32 4.18
CA GLN A 72 20.72 -3.49 3.92
C GLN A 72 21.58 -4.12 2.80
N GLY A 73 21.95 -3.32 1.81
CA GLY A 73 22.72 -3.75 0.65
C GLY A 73 21.91 -4.44 -0.46
N GLN A 74 20.59 -4.60 -0.31
CA GLN A 74 19.71 -5.10 -1.38
C GLN A 74 19.13 -3.96 -2.24
N ILE A 75 19.18 -2.72 -1.75
CA ILE A 75 18.74 -1.53 -2.46
C ILE A 75 20.00 -0.72 -2.78
N VAL A 76 20.22 -0.46 -4.07
CA VAL A 76 21.28 0.44 -4.54
C VAL A 76 20.62 1.80 -4.74
N ILE A 77 21.05 2.79 -3.96
CA ILE A 77 20.64 4.19 -4.11
C ILE A 77 21.81 4.88 -4.82
N SER A 78 21.55 5.51 -5.96
CA SER A 78 22.52 6.35 -6.65
C SER A 78 22.90 7.54 -5.76
N ASP A 79 24.14 8.01 -5.84
CA ASP A 79 24.62 9.14 -5.02
C ASP A 79 23.84 10.45 -5.27
N ASP A 80 23.12 10.53 -6.39
CA ASP A 80 22.28 11.67 -6.80
C ASP A 80 20.78 11.35 -6.65
N PHE A 81 20.38 10.92 -5.45
CA PHE A 81 18.99 10.58 -5.12
C PHE A 81 18.02 11.78 -5.22
N ASP A 82 18.55 13.00 -5.18
CA ASP A 82 17.77 14.23 -5.32
C ASP A 82 17.47 14.58 -6.78
N GLU A 83 18.05 13.89 -7.76
CA GLU A 83 17.70 14.07 -9.16
C GLU A 83 16.30 13.49 -9.44
N PRO A 84 15.34 14.30 -9.91
CA PRO A 84 14.02 13.80 -10.23
C PRO A 84 14.13 12.80 -11.38
N LEU A 85 13.65 11.57 -11.16
CA LEU A 85 13.61 10.56 -12.22
C LEU A 85 12.80 11.12 -13.40
N GLU A 86 13.30 10.88 -14.62
CA GLU A 86 12.71 11.40 -15.85
C GLU A 86 11.22 11.02 -15.97
N ASP A 87 10.86 9.79 -15.55
CA ASP A 87 9.47 9.29 -15.48
C ASP A 87 8.57 10.04 -14.48
N PHE A 88 9.13 10.77 -13.51
CA PHE A 88 8.39 11.60 -12.55
C PHE A 88 8.33 13.08 -12.93
N GLN A 89 9.10 13.53 -13.93
CA GLN A 89 9.03 14.91 -14.41
C GLN A 89 7.71 15.22 -15.10
N ASP A 90 7.11 14.24 -15.76
CA ASP A 90 5.80 14.37 -16.42
C ASP A 90 4.63 14.56 -15.43
N TYR A 91 4.88 14.52 -14.12
CA TYR A 91 3.87 14.61 -13.06
C TYR A 91 3.91 15.89 -12.20
N MET A 92 4.94 16.75 -12.35
CA MET A 92 5.09 18.04 -11.64
C MET A 92 4.70 19.23 -12.50
#